data_AF-A0A392N9P7-F1
#
_entry.id   AF-A0A392N9P7-F1
#
_cell.length_a   1.000
_cell.length_b   1.000
_cell.length_c   1.000
_cell.angle_alpha   90.00
_cell.angle_beta   90.00
_cell.angle_gamma   90.00
#
_symmetry.space_group_name_H-M   'P 1'
#
loop_
_entity.id
_entity.type
_entity.pdbx_description
1 polymer ?
#
loop_
_entity_poly.entity_id
_entity_poly.type
_entity_poly.pdbx_seq_one_letter_code
_entity_poly.pdbx_strand_id
1 'polypeptide(L)' 'ECTPEEAFSILGDNMIFASGSPFSNVDLGNGHIGHCNQGNNMYLFPGIGLGTLLSGSRIVSDGMLQAAAERLQVL' A
#
# COMPACT_ATOMS: atom_id res chain seq x y z
N GLU A 1 -3.48 8.74 -11.86
CA GLU A 1 -4.19 7.66 -12.56
C GLU A 1 -5.70 7.85 -12.44
N CYS A 2 -6.26 8.01 -11.22
CA CYS A 2 -7.63 8.51 -10.95
C CYS A 2 -7.77 8.88 -9.45
N THR A 3 -8.90 9.50 -9.05
CA THR A 3 -9.29 9.65 -7.64
C THR A 3 -10.13 8.45 -7.17
N PRO A 4 -10.22 8.17 -5.85
CA PRO A 4 -11.07 7.08 -5.37
C PRO A 4 -12.55 7.29 -5.69
N GLU A 5 -13.04 8.53 -5.67
CA GLU A 5 -14.43 8.85 -6.01
C GLU A 5 -14.74 8.46 -7.46
N GLU A 6 -13.84 8.79 -8.40
CA GLU A 6 -13.95 8.38 -9.79
C GLU A 6 -13.96 6.85 -9.91
N ALA A 7 -13.04 6.17 -9.24
CA ALA A 7 -12.90 4.73 -9.33
C ALA A 7 -14.15 3.98 -8.80
N PHE A 8 -14.61 4.33 -7.59
CA PHE A 8 -15.82 3.73 -6.99
C PHE A 8 -17.07 4.04 -7.82
N SER A 9 -17.17 5.22 -8.45
CA SER A 9 -18.32 5.55 -9.30
C SER A 9 -18.44 4.68 -10.55
N ILE A 10 -17.31 4.16 -11.06
CA ILE A 10 -17.26 3.37 -12.30
C ILE A 10 -17.29 1.88 -12.02
N LEU A 11 -16.55 1.42 -11.01
CA LEU A 11 -16.35 0.00 -10.72
C LEU A 11 -17.28 -0.54 -9.62
N GLY A 12 -17.87 0.36 -8.83
CA GLY A 12 -18.78 0.01 -7.73
C GLY A 12 -18.08 -0.54 -6.49
N ASP A 13 -18.88 -0.89 -5.50
CA ASP A 13 -18.45 -1.07 -4.11
C ASP A 13 -17.51 -2.24 -3.85
N ASN A 14 -17.45 -3.22 -4.76
CA ASN A 14 -16.64 -4.43 -4.59
C ASN A 14 -15.19 -4.25 -5.06
N MET A 15 -14.81 -3.07 -5.56
CA MET A 15 -13.44 -2.83 -6.01
C MET A 15 -12.47 -2.69 -4.84
N ILE A 16 -11.20 -2.98 -5.10
CA ILE A 16 -10.10 -2.73 -4.16
C ILE A 16 -9.35 -1.49 -4.65
N PHE A 17 -9.32 -0.44 -3.84
CA PHE A 17 -8.56 0.78 -4.13
C PHE A 17 -7.27 0.84 -3.31
N ALA A 18 -6.17 1.23 -3.97
CA ALA A 18 -4.95 1.64 -3.31
C ALA A 18 -4.27 2.77 -4.10
N SER A 19 -3.66 3.72 -3.41
CA SER A 19 -2.94 4.84 -4.00
C SER A 19 -1.60 5.08 -3.32
N GLY A 20 -0.67 5.74 -4.01
CA GLY A 20 0.57 6.22 -3.38
C GLY A 20 0.32 7.42 -2.46
N SER A 21 -0.52 8.35 -2.90
CA SER A 21 -0.90 9.54 -2.12
C SER A 21 -2.05 9.24 -1.15
N PRO A 22 -2.12 9.95 -0.02
CA PRO A 22 -3.22 9.80 0.93
C PRO A 22 -4.54 10.32 0.35
N PHE A 23 -5.62 9.58 0.57
CA PHE A 23 -6.99 10.00 0.33
C PHE A 23 -7.87 9.64 1.53
N SER A 24 -8.93 10.41 1.73
CA SER A 24 -10.00 10.06 2.66
C SER A 24 -10.80 8.87 2.10
N ASN A 25 -11.37 8.06 2.98
CA ASN A 25 -12.34 7.05 2.56
C ASN A 25 -13.57 7.71 1.93
N VAL A 26 -14.20 7.01 0.99
CA VAL A 26 -15.37 7.51 0.24
C VAL A 26 -16.63 6.90 0.82
N ASP A 27 -17.64 7.73 1.09
CA ASP A 27 -19.00 7.26 1.38
C ASP A 27 -19.69 6.87 0.06
N LEU A 28 -20.13 5.62 -0.05
CA LEU A 28 -20.72 5.07 -1.28
C LEU A 28 -22.24 5.36 -1.38
N GLY A 29 -22.84 5.99 -0.37
CA GLY A 29 -24.25 6.41 -0.38
C GLY A 29 -25.27 5.28 -0.15
N ASN A 30 -24.81 4.04 0.00
CA ASN A 30 -25.63 2.87 0.33
C ASN A 30 -25.37 2.34 1.76
N GLY A 31 -24.73 3.16 2.61
CA GLY A 31 -24.33 2.78 3.96
C GLY A 31 -22.99 2.03 4.02
N HIS A 32 -22.30 1.85 2.89
CA HIS A 32 -20.96 1.28 2.84
C HIS A 32 -19.89 2.37 2.64
N ILE A 33 -18.68 2.06 3.09
CA ILE A 33 -17.50 2.92 2.96
C ILE A 33 -16.50 2.26 2.01
N GLY A 34 -16.12 2.98 0.96
CA GLY A 34 -15.01 2.63 0.09
C GLY A 34 -13.67 2.98 0.74
N HIS A 35 -12.92 1.95 1.14
CA HIS A 35 -11.64 2.14 1.82
C HIS A 35 -10.53 2.54 0.84
N CYS A 36 -9.87 3.65 1.14
CA CYS A 36 -8.78 4.19 0.34
C CYS A 36 -7.42 3.83 0.98
N ASN A 37 -6.90 2.66 0.63
CA ASN A 37 -5.63 2.18 1.18
C ASN A 37 -4.43 2.89 0.55
N GLN A 38 -3.32 2.95 1.29
CA GLN A 38 -2.07 3.51 0.76
C GLN A 38 -1.06 2.41 0.43
N GLY A 39 -0.77 2.25 -0.86
CA GLY A 39 0.31 1.42 -1.37
C GLY A 39 1.56 2.25 -1.58
N ASN A 40 2.28 2.56 -0.50
CA ASN A 40 3.41 3.50 -0.52
C ASN A 40 4.72 2.84 -0.09
N ASN A 41 5.85 3.23 -0.69
CA ASN A 41 7.18 2.73 -0.32
C ASN A 41 7.61 3.10 1.11
N MET A 42 6.94 4.07 1.73
CA MET A 42 7.09 4.41 3.15
C MET A 42 6.92 3.20 4.07
N TYR A 43 6.13 2.19 3.68
CA TYR A 43 5.96 0.97 4.46
C TYR A 43 7.11 -0.04 4.32
N LEU A 44 7.93 0.08 3.28
CA LEU A 44 9.03 -0.85 2.98
C LEU A 44 10.39 -0.29 3.37
N PHE A 45 10.70 0.94 2.95
CA PHE A 45 12.06 1.49 3.04
C PHE A 45 12.62 1.60 4.46
N PRO A 46 11.85 1.97 5.50
CA PRO A 46 12.36 1.99 6.87
C PRO A 46 12.80 0.59 7.35
N GLY A 47 12.00 -0.44 7.08
CA GLY A 47 12.30 -1.81 7.47
C GLY A 47 13.49 -2.39 6.71
N ILE A 48 13.54 -2.19 5.39
CA ILE A 48 14.67 -2.60 4.54
C ILE A 48 15.94 -1.88 4.98
N GLY A 49 15.87 -0.56 5.22
CA GLY A 49 17.01 0.25 5.64
C GLY A 49 17.58 -0.23 6.98
N LEU A 50 16.73 -0.41 7.98
CA LEU A 50 17.14 -0.94 9.28
C LEU A 50 17.73 -2.35 9.17
N GLY A 51 17.08 -3.24 8.43
CA GLY A 51 17.57 -4.62 8.23
C GLY A 51 18.92 -4.67 7.51
N THR A 52 19.13 -3.78 6.53
CA THR A 52 20.40 -3.65 5.81
C THR A 52 21.53 -3.19 6.75
N LEU A 53 21.26 -2.17 7.58
CA LEU A 53 22.23 -1.67 8.56
C LEU A 53 22.60 -2.74 9.60
N LEU A 54 21.61 -3.43 10.17
CA LEU A 54 21.83 -4.43 11.22
C LEU A 54 22.55 -5.69 10.71
N SER A 55 22.26 -6.12 9.47
CA SER A 55 22.91 -7.29 8.86
C SER A 55 24.31 -6.98 8.32
N GLY A 56 24.69 -5.71 8.22
CA GLY A 56 25.93 -5.29 7.55
C GLY A 56 25.93 -5.57 6.06
N SER A 57 24.75 -5.71 5.44
CA SER A 57 24.66 -6.00 4.01
C SER A 57 25.14 -4.82 3.19
N ARG A 58 25.99 -5.11 2.18
CA ARG A 58 26.48 -4.10 1.23
C ARG A 58 25.55 -3.87 0.04
N ILE A 59 24.63 -4.81 -0.20
CA ILE A 59 23.76 -4.83 -1.37
C ILE A 59 22.35 -5.21 -0.90
N VAL A 60 21.36 -4.42 -1.29
CA VAL A 60 19.95 -4.82 -1.17
C VAL A 60 19.62 -5.68 -2.38
N SER A 61 19.34 -6.97 -2.14
CA SER A 61 18.97 -7.90 -3.22
C SER A 61 17.46 -7.93 -3.45
N ASP A 62 17.03 -8.41 -4.61
CA ASP A 62 15.61 -8.62 -4.93
C ASP A 62 14.92 -9.54 -3.90
N GLY A 63 15.65 -10.52 -3.36
CA GLY A 63 15.16 -11.38 -2.29
C GLY A 63 14.84 -10.62 -1.00
N MET A 64 15.58 -9.56 -0.68
CA MET A 64 15.26 -8.69 0.46
C MET A 64 14.00 -7.86 0.20
N LEU A 65 13.79 -7.40 -1.05
CA LEU A 65 12.58 -6.68 -1.43
C LEU A 65 11.35 -7.59 -1.35
N GLN A 66 11.45 -8.80 -1.89
CA GLN A 66 10.40 -9.82 -1.83
C GLN A 66 10.05 -10.18 -0.39
N ALA A 67 11.06 -10.47 0.45
CA ALA A 67 10.84 -10.78 1.86
C ALA A 67 10.19 -9.61 2.64
N ALA A 68 10.54 -8.36 2.30
CA ALA A 68 9.92 -7.20 2.91
C ALA A 68 8.44 -7.05 2.50
N ALA A 69 8.10 -7.31 1.22
CA ALA A 69 6.73 -7.28 0.73
C ALA A 69 5.86 -8.39 1.37
N GLU A 70 6.39 -9.62 1.44
CA GLU A 70 5.72 -10.74 2.12
C GLU A 70 5.50 -10.46 3.60
N ARG A 71 6.47 -9.82 4.27
CA ARG A 71 6.32 -9.48 5.69
C ARG A 71 5.27 -8.39 5.90
N LEU A 72 5.16 -7.42 5.00
CA LEU A 72 4.15 -6.36 5.08
C LEU A 72 2.72 -6.90 4.91
N GLN A 73 2.53 -7.93 4.07
CA GLN A 73 1.21 -8.54 3.84
C GLN A 73 0.58 -9.13 5.11
N VAL A 74 1.40 -9.62 6.05
CA VAL A 74 0.95 -10.35 7.24
C VAL A 74 0.88 -9.49 8.50
N LEU A 75 0.97 -8.17 8.34
CA LEU A 75 0.79 -7.17 9.40
C LEU A 75 -0.60 -6.53 9.28
#